data_AF-A0A7Y2XLL4-F1
#
_entry.id   AF-A0A7Y2XLL4-F1
#
_cell.length_a   1.000
_cell.length_b   1.000
_cell.length_c   1.000
_cell.angle_alpha   90.00
_cell.angle_beta   90.00
_cell.angle_gamma   90.00
#
_symmetry.space_group_name_H-M   'P 1'
#
loop_
_entity.id
_entity.type
_entity.pdbx_description
1 polymer ?
#
loop_
_entity_poly.entity_id
_entity_poly.type
_entity_poly.pdbx_seq_one_letter_code
_entity_poly.pdbx_strand_id
1 'polypeptide(L)'
;MRRVRLVLSALLALVACPALAEIAPETRWSGPSKVSMDVVFPGDGYHATWDLYRCDCGDLLVHSELSESGNVEKGETLLVEGRAILYRGFPRHEAEYGASLDAPALMMQLAAQLLERLEPGGPSKVSGQVEREVTERKQHILLDTGTAVGTFQAPWKAAGMLAPGEDDQRRFDIRFDFSVVTGLGAQQASMRLKGKADYANAEFPVPATEPLERWNLAWRDSEDPAKEQAADLENLQQLRKLLSTKN
;
A
#
# COMPACT_ATOMS: atom_id res chain seq x y z
N MET A 1 60.12 -26.40 -44.48
CA MET A 1 58.66 -26.61 -44.31
C MET A 1 58.30 -26.58 -42.83
N ARG A 2 57.45 -25.62 -42.43
CA ARG A 2 56.48 -25.59 -41.30
C ARG A 2 56.39 -24.15 -40.77
N ARG A 3 55.40 -23.41 -41.30
CA ARG A 3 54.95 -22.14 -40.73
C ARG A 3 53.95 -22.46 -39.61
N VAL A 4 54.32 -22.19 -38.36
CA VAL A 4 53.41 -22.26 -37.22
C VAL A 4 52.58 -20.98 -37.23
N ARG A 5 51.27 -21.10 -37.48
CA ARG A 5 50.31 -20.00 -37.33
C ARG A 5 49.89 -19.96 -35.86
N LEU A 6 50.26 -18.91 -35.14
CA LEU A 6 49.62 -18.56 -33.87
C LEU A 6 48.20 -18.06 -34.18
N VAL A 7 47.19 -18.77 -33.68
CA VAL A 7 45.81 -18.31 -33.65
C VAL A 7 45.63 -17.61 -32.30
N LEU A 8 45.45 -16.29 -32.34
CA LEU A 8 45.15 -15.46 -31.18
C LEU A 8 43.62 -15.48 -31.00
N SER A 9 43.12 -16.34 -30.11
CA SER A 9 41.70 -16.34 -29.72
C SER A 9 41.45 -15.22 -28.73
N ALA A 10 40.80 -14.14 -29.17
CA ALA A 10 40.28 -13.10 -28.28
C ALA A 10 38.99 -13.61 -27.63
N LEU A 11 39.01 -13.87 -26.32
CA LEU A 11 37.80 -14.04 -25.51
C LEU A 11 37.13 -12.68 -25.34
N LEU A 12 35.95 -12.48 -25.96
CA LEU A 12 35.03 -11.40 -25.59
C LEU A 12 34.39 -11.76 -24.25
N ALA A 13 34.77 -11.08 -23.18
CA ALA A 13 34.04 -11.13 -21.92
C ALA A 13 32.73 -10.35 -22.08
N LEU A 14 31.61 -11.07 -22.19
CA LEU A 14 30.26 -10.51 -22.04
C LEU A 14 30.10 -10.08 -20.58
N VAL A 15 30.40 -8.82 -20.29
CA VAL A 15 29.98 -8.17 -19.05
C VAL A 15 28.47 -8.01 -19.16
N ALA A 16 27.72 -8.87 -18.48
CA ALA A 16 26.30 -8.66 -18.27
C ALA A 16 26.17 -7.41 -17.37
N CYS A 17 25.89 -6.25 -17.98
CA CYS A 17 25.38 -5.13 -17.21
C CYS A 17 24.08 -5.60 -16.56
N PRO A 18 23.90 -5.47 -15.24
CA PRO A 18 22.59 -5.67 -14.64
C PRO A 18 21.63 -4.69 -15.35
N ALA A 19 20.51 -5.22 -15.86
CA ALA A 19 19.44 -4.37 -16.32
C ALA A 19 19.09 -3.43 -15.16
N LEU A 20 19.14 -2.12 -15.41
CA LEU A 20 18.61 -1.16 -14.44
C LEU A 20 17.17 -1.60 -14.17
N ALA A 21 16.81 -1.75 -12.90
CA ALA A 21 15.43 -1.94 -12.51
C ALA A 21 14.62 -0.78 -13.11
N GLU A 22 13.69 -1.10 -14.01
CA GLU A 22 12.89 -0.13 -14.74
C GLU A 22 11.42 -0.47 -14.57
N ILE A 23 10.69 0.41 -13.89
CA ILE A 23 9.25 0.33 -13.76
C ILE A 23 8.62 0.30 -15.16
N ALA A 24 7.87 -0.76 -15.45
CA ALA A 24 7.23 -0.94 -16.74
C ALA A 24 6.29 0.24 -17.09
N PRO A 25 6.23 0.67 -18.36
CA PRO A 25 5.41 1.82 -18.76
C PRO A 25 3.92 1.72 -18.41
N GLU A 26 3.38 0.50 -18.36
CA GLU A 26 1.99 0.19 -18.05
C GLU A 26 1.69 0.10 -16.55
N THR A 27 2.72 0.12 -15.69
CA THR A 27 2.54 0.05 -14.24
C THR A 27 1.67 1.20 -13.75
N ARG A 28 0.65 0.89 -12.95
CA ARG A 28 -0.28 1.86 -12.35
C ARG A 28 0.19 2.31 -10.98
N TRP A 29 -0.25 3.48 -10.54
CA TRP A 29 0.05 3.96 -9.17
C TRP A 29 -0.51 3.04 -8.08
N SER A 30 -1.55 2.26 -8.39
CA SER A 30 -2.15 1.27 -7.49
C SER A 30 -1.41 -0.08 -7.44
N GLY A 31 -0.38 -0.29 -8.27
CA GLY A 31 0.35 -1.55 -8.40
C GLY A 31 1.63 -1.78 -7.59
N PRO A 32 2.07 -0.95 -6.62
CA PRO A 32 3.28 -1.26 -5.87
C PRO A 32 3.08 -2.48 -4.95
N SER A 33 4.16 -3.24 -4.74
CA SER A 33 4.21 -4.37 -3.79
C SER A 33 4.33 -3.90 -2.35
N LYS A 34 4.96 -2.73 -2.13
CA LYS A 34 5.07 -2.09 -0.83
C LYS A 34 4.78 -0.60 -0.90
N VAL A 35 4.05 -0.07 0.07
CA VAL A 35 3.90 1.38 0.27
C VAL A 35 4.16 1.75 1.72
N SER A 36 5.09 2.66 1.94
CA SER A 36 5.27 3.34 3.23
C SER A 36 4.61 4.72 3.13
N MET A 37 3.73 5.07 4.07
CA MET A 37 3.00 6.33 4.03
C MET A 37 2.77 6.93 5.42
N ASP A 38 3.07 8.21 5.51
CA ASP A 38 2.74 9.12 6.59
C ASP A 38 1.51 9.95 6.19
N VAL A 39 0.52 10.01 7.08
CA VAL A 39 -0.63 10.90 6.95
C VAL A 39 -0.68 11.85 8.13
N VAL A 40 -0.73 13.14 7.80
CA VAL A 40 -0.81 14.22 8.78
C VAL A 40 -2.00 15.11 8.46
N PHE A 41 -2.84 15.34 9.46
CA PHE A 41 -3.91 16.32 9.42
C PHE A 41 -3.40 17.59 10.14
N PRO A 42 -3.39 18.77 9.48
CA PRO A 42 -2.91 19.98 10.13
C PRO A 42 -3.82 20.41 11.28
N GLY A 43 -3.24 20.54 12.48
CA GLY A 43 -3.87 21.22 13.63
C GLY A 43 -4.49 20.33 14.70
N ASP A 44 -4.61 19.03 14.49
CA ASP A 44 -5.14 18.07 15.48
C ASP A 44 -4.07 17.27 16.23
N GLY A 45 -2.82 17.29 15.73
CA GLY A 45 -1.71 16.53 16.32
C GLY A 45 -1.81 15.02 16.08
N TYR A 46 -2.73 14.59 15.21
CA TYR A 46 -2.87 13.20 14.79
C TYR A 46 -1.88 12.90 13.67
N HIS A 47 -1.12 11.82 13.85
CA HIS A 47 -0.20 11.30 12.85
C HIS A 47 -0.34 9.80 12.76
N ALA A 48 -0.57 9.30 11.56
CA ALA A 48 -0.59 7.87 11.26
C ALA A 48 0.54 7.54 10.29
N THR A 49 1.24 6.44 10.57
CA THR A 49 2.25 5.86 9.68
C THR A 49 1.85 4.43 9.35
N TRP A 50 1.89 4.08 8.07
CA TRP A 50 1.59 2.74 7.60
C TRP A 50 2.67 2.21 6.68
N ASP A 51 3.07 0.96 6.89
CA ASP A 51 3.77 0.16 5.89
C ASP A 51 2.81 -0.92 5.38
N LEU A 52 2.45 -0.85 4.12
CA LEU A 52 1.63 -1.87 3.46
C LEU A 52 2.46 -2.75 2.56
N TYR A 53 2.15 -4.04 2.58
CA TYR A 53 2.74 -5.06 1.73
C TYR A 53 1.64 -5.84 1.04
N ARG A 54 1.86 -6.15 -0.23
CA ARG A 54 0.97 -6.93 -1.08
C ARG A 54 1.75 -8.07 -1.72
N CYS A 55 1.09 -9.21 -1.86
CA CYS A 55 1.57 -10.32 -2.68
C CYS A 55 0.58 -10.61 -3.81
N ASP A 56 1.05 -11.32 -4.82
CA ASP A 56 0.18 -11.94 -5.85
C ASP A 56 -0.77 -13.00 -5.26
N CYS A 57 -0.49 -13.45 -4.03
CA CYS A 57 -1.35 -14.35 -3.27
C CYS A 57 -2.63 -13.70 -2.72
N GLY A 58 -2.86 -12.41 -2.99
CA GLY A 58 -4.09 -11.72 -2.56
C GLY A 58 -4.07 -11.23 -1.11
N ASP A 59 -2.99 -11.49 -0.36
CA ASP A 59 -2.83 -10.99 1.00
C ASP A 59 -2.39 -9.52 1.03
N LEU A 60 -2.86 -8.83 2.07
CA LEU A 60 -2.48 -7.46 2.38
C LEU A 60 -2.06 -7.37 3.84
N LEU A 61 -0.78 -7.12 4.09
CA LEU A 61 -0.26 -6.82 5.43
C LEU A 61 -0.15 -5.31 5.60
N VAL A 62 -0.55 -4.82 6.78
CA VAL A 62 -0.40 -3.44 7.19
C VAL A 62 0.29 -3.42 8.55
N HIS A 63 1.48 -2.84 8.63
CA HIS A 63 2.02 -2.37 9.90
C HIS A 63 1.52 -0.95 10.12
N SER A 64 0.97 -0.70 11.30
CA SER A 64 0.39 0.59 11.65
C SER A 64 1.10 1.15 12.88
N GLU A 65 1.37 2.45 12.82
CA GLU A 65 1.77 3.26 13.95
C GLU A 65 0.84 4.47 14.04
N LEU A 66 0.19 4.64 15.19
CA LEU A 66 -0.75 5.71 15.46
C LEU A 66 -0.21 6.57 16.59
N SER A 67 -0.04 7.86 16.33
CA SER A 67 0.40 8.84 17.31
C SER A 67 -0.71 9.85 17.57
N GLU A 68 -1.20 9.88 18.80
CA GLU A 68 -2.17 10.86 19.27
C GLU A 68 -1.75 11.38 20.66
N SER A 69 -1.71 12.71 20.81
CA SER A 69 -1.37 13.36 22.09
C SER A 69 -0.05 12.87 22.73
N GLY A 70 0.93 12.50 21.89
CA GLY A 70 2.24 11.99 22.32
C GLY A 70 2.27 10.51 22.71
N ASN A 71 1.13 9.81 22.68
CA ASN A 71 1.08 8.36 22.83
C ASN A 71 1.24 7.72 21.45
N VAL A 72 2.20 6.81 21.33
CA VAL A 72 2.42 6.02 20.12
C VAL A 72 1.92 4.60 20.37
N GLU A 73 1.06 4.12 19.50
CA GLU A 73 0.65 2.73 19.47
C GLU A 73 1.07 2.07 18.17
N LYS A 74 1.37 0.77 18.26
CA LYS A 74 1.76 -0.04 17.11
C LYS A 74 0.99 -1.34 17.09
N GLY A 75 0.81 -1.85 15.89
CA GLY A 75 0.28 -3.18 15.66
C GLY A 75 0.24 -3.46 14.17
N GLU A 76 -0.26 -4.63 13.85
CA GLU A 76 -0.28 -5.12 12.49
C GLU A 76 -1.54 -5.91 12.21
N THR A 77 -2.01 -5.77 10.98
CA THR A 77 -3.19 -6.44 10.49
C THR A 77 -2.88 -7.06 9.13
N LEU A 78 -3.24 -8.32 8.96
CA LEU A 78 -3.05 -9.11 7.76
C LEU A 78 -4.42 -9.58 7.24
N LEU A 79 -4.80 -9.07 6.08
CA LEU A 79 -5.93 -9.59 5.32
C LEU A 79 -5.46 -10.78 4.49
N VAL A 80 -6.06 -11.95 4.72
CA VAL A 80 -5.74 -13.19 4.01
C VAL A 80 -6.83 -13.45 2.98
N GLU A 81 -6.45 -13.55 1.71
CA GLU A 81 -7.35 -13.86 0.58
C GLU A 81 -8.63 -12.99 0.54
N GLY A 82 -8.52 -11.73 1.01
CA GLY A 82 -9.65 -10.81 1.06
C GLY A 82 -10.77 -11.16 2.04
N ARG A 83 -10.62 -12.16 2.92
CA ARG A 83 -11.69 -12.73 3.76
C ARG A 83 -11.39 -12.74 5.25
N ALA A 84 -10.29 -13.37 5.64
CA ALA A 84 -9.89 -13.49 7.04
C ALA A 84 -8.98 -12.33 7.44
N ILE A 85 -9.13 -11.85 8.67
CA ILE A 85 -8.32 -10.78 9.25
C ILE A 85 -7.52 -11.36 10.41
N LEU A 86 -6.21 -11.42 10.27
CA LEU A 86 -5.28 -11.70 11.37
C LEU A 86 -4.77 -10.39 11.94
N TYR A 87 -4.78 -10.22 13.26
CA TYR A 87 -4.31 -8.98 13.90
C TYR A 87 -3.61 -9.21 15.24
N ARG A 88 -2.67 -8.31 15.57
CA ARG A 88 -1.99 -8.24 16.88
C ARG A 88 -1.41 -6.84 17.15
N GLY A 89 -1.23 -6.48 18.42
CA GLY A 89 -0.75 -5.15 18.85
C GLY A 89 -1.85 -4.30 19.49
N PHE A 90 -1.82 -2.96 19.36
CA PHE A 90 -2.87 -1.97 19.76
C PHE A 90 -3.82 -2.40 20.90
N PRO A 91 -3.31 -2.57 22.13
CA PRO A 91 -4.12 -3.07 23.24
C PRO A 91 -5.28 -2.14 23.64
N ARG A 92 -5.26 -0.86 23.24
CA ARG A 92 -6.34 0.10 23.55
C ARG A 92 -7.45 0.16 22.51
N HIS A 93 -7.23 -0.38 21.31
CA HIS A 93 -8.18 -0.32 20.18
C HIS A 93 -8.59 -1.71 19.70
N GLU A 94 -8.62 -2.70 20.60
CA GLU A 94 -8.92 -4.09 20.23
C GLU A 94 -10.28 -4.28 19.54
N ALA A 95 -11.29 -3.50 19.94
CA ALA A 95 -12.62 -3.54 19.34
C ALA A 95 -12.66 -2.98 17.91
N GLU A 96 -11.66 -2.20 17.50
CA GLU A 96 -11.61 -1.48 16.22
C GLU A 96 -10.83 -2.28 15.15
N TYR A 97 -10.26 -3.44 15.51
CA TYR A 97 -9.38 -4.21 14.62
C TYR A 97 -10.02 -4.69 13.32
N GLY A 98 -11.30 -5.07 13.35
CA GLY A 98 -12.03 -5.44 12.14
C GLY A 98 -12.09 -4.29 11.12
N ALA A 99 -12.11 -3.05 11.59
CA ALA A 99 -12.07 -1.82 10.79
C ALA A 99 -10.66 -1.21 10.66
N SER A 100 -9.65 -1.74 11.38
CA SER A 100 -8.28 -1.19 11.39
C SER A 100 -7.60 -1.24 10.02
N LEU A 101 -8.03 -2.14 9.13
CA LEU A 101 -7.60 -2.19 7.74
C LEU A 101 -8.24 -1.13 6.86
N ASP A 102 -9.43 -0.65 7.22
CA ASP A 102 -10.20 0.22 6.35
C ASP A 102 -9.54 1.58 6.21
N ALA A 103 -9.13 2.20 7.32
CA ALA A 103 -8.44 3.49 7.30
C ALA A 103 -7.17 3.49 6.40
N PRO A 104 -6.18 2.60 6.61
CA PRO A 104 -5.00 2.53 5.75
C PRO A 104 -5.37 2.18 4.30
N ALA A 105 -6.31 1.27 4.06
CA ALA A 105 -6.73 0.92 2.69
C ALA A 105 -7.41 2.09 1.95
N LEU A 106 -8.29 2.83 2.63
CA LEU A 106 -8.91 4.04 2.08
C LEU A 106 -7.87 5.11 1.76
N MET A 107 -6.92 5.36 2.67
CA MET A 107 -5.87 6.36 2.44
C MET A 107 -4.92 5.96 1.31
N MET A 108 -4.66 4.66 1.13
CA MET A 108 -3.89 4.13 0.01
C MET A 108 -4.63 4.29 -1.32
N GLN A 109 -5.94 4.01 -1.34
CA GLN A 109 -6.76 4.27 -2.52
C GLN A 109 -6.78 5.76 -2.85
N LEU A 110 -6.89 6.63 -1.83
CA LEU A 110 -6.82 8.07 -2.02
C LEU A 110 -5.48 8.48 -2.63
N ALA A 111 -4.35 8.06 -2.05
CA ALA A 111 -3.03 8.37 -2.57
C ALA A 111 -2.87 7.92 -4.03
N ALA A 112 -3.26 6.69 -4.36
CA ALA A 112 -3.19 6.18 -5.73
C ALA A 112 -4.07 7.00 -6.70
N GLN A 113 -5.31 7.33 -6.32
CA GLN A 113 -6.19 8.14 -7.17
C GLN A 113 -5.64 9.57 -7.37
N LEU A 114 -5.09 10.19 -6.32
CA LEU A 114 -4.46 11.52 -6.43
C LEU A 114 -3.22 11.47 -7.33
N LEU A 115 -2.38 10.43 -7.21
CA LEU A 115 -1.21 10.23 -8.05
C LEU A 115 -1.57 10.02 -9.53
N GLU A 116 -2.62 9.24 -9.83
CA GLU A 116 -3.14 9.09 -11.20
C GLU A 116 -3.64 10.42 -11.80
N ARG A 117 -4.04 11.39 -10.96
CA ARG A 117 -4.43 12.73 -11.43
C ARG A 117 -3.24 13.67 -11.59
N LEU A 118 -2.24 13.55 -10.72
CA LEU A 118 -1.03 14.36 -10.75
C LEU A 118 -0.07 13.93 -11.87
N GLU A 119 0.06 12.62 -12.12
CA GLU A 119 0.88 12.04 -13.20
C GLU A 119 0.15 10.84 -13.84
N PRO A 120 -0.77 11.10 -14.79
CA PRO A 120 -1.59 10.07 -15.44
C PRO A 120 -0.80 9.07 -16.29
N GLY A 121 0.45 9.39 -16.64
CA GLY A 121 1.34 8.46 -17.34
C GLY A 121 1.91 7.35 -16.47
N GLY A 122 1.64 7.38 -15.15
CA GLY A 122 2.08 6.37 -14.19
C GLY A 122 3.46 6.64 -13.57
N PRO A 123 3.86 5.82 -12.59
CA PRO A 123 5.14 5.93 -11.88
C PRO A 123 6.37 5.91 -12.79
N SER A 124 6.31 5.22 -13.93
CA SER A 124 7.42 5.15 -14.91
C SER A 124 7.79 6.53 -15.49
N LYS A 125 6.87 7.51 -15.50
CA LYS A 125 7.14 8.88 -16.00
C LYS A 125 7.91 9.76 -15.02
N VAL A 126 8.01 9.35 -13.77
CA VAL A 126 8.73 10.11 -12.73
C VAL A 126 10.21 9.71 -12.76
N SER A 127 10.95 10.24 -13.73
CA SER A 127 12.40 10.02 -13.89
C SER A 127 13.26 11.08 -13.18
N GLY A 128 12.62 12.13 -12.65
CA GLY A 128 13.26 13.21 -11.89
C GLY A 128 12.27 13.82 -10.91
N GLN A 129 12.77 14.75 -10.09
CA GLN A 129 11.90 15.50 -9.19
C GLN A 129 10.96 16.40 -10.01
N VAL A 130 9.68 16.33 -9.70
CA VAL A 130 8.63 17.00 -10.46
C VAL A 130 7.52 17.47 -9.55
N GLU A 131 7.13 18.73 -9.72
CA GLU A 131 5.99 19.32 -9.05
C GLU A 131 4.77 19.31 -9.99
N ARG A 132 3.62 18.95 -9.43
CA ARG A 132 2.34 18.83 -10.14
C ARG A 132 1.23 19.38 -9.27
N GLU A 133 0.23 19.96 -9.93
CA GLU A 133 -0.97 20.44 -9.27
C GLU A 133 -2.19 20.13 -10.12
N VAL A 134 -3.27 19.73 -9.47
CA VAL A 134 -4.56 19.48 -10.09
C VAL A 134 -5.67 20.11 -9.24
N THR A 135 -6.65 20.71 -9.91
CA THR A 135 -7.90 21.18 -9.30
C THR A 135 -9.05 20.50 -10.02
N GLU A 136 -9.89 19.78 -9.27
CA GLU A 136 -11.09 19.13 -9.76
C GLU A 136 -12.32 19.87 -9.24
N ARG A 137 -13.30 20.08 -10.12
CA ARG A 137 -14.49 20.89 -9.82
C ARG A 137 -15.79 20.10 -9.92
N LYS A 138 -15.76 18.91 -10.51
CA LYS A 138 -16.95 18.14 -10.85
C LYS A 138 -16.89 16.71 -10.34
N GLN A 139 -15.73 16.07 -10.40
CA GLN A 139 -15.62 14.66 -10.06
C GLN A 139 -15.30 14.47 -8.58
N HIS A 140 -16.16 13.74 -7.87
CA HIS A 140 -15.89 13.31 -6.51
C HIS A 140 -14.80 12.22 -6.51
N ILE A 141 -14.08 12.09 -5.40
CA ILE A 141 -13.25 10.90 -5.13
C ILE A 141 -14.11 9.96 -4.30
N LEU A 142 -14.28 8.74 -4.80
CA LEU A 142 -14.97 7.64 -4.12
C LEU A 142 -13.94 6.58 -3.76
N LEU A 143 -13.99 6.14 -2.51
CA LEU A 143 -13.09 5.13 -1.94
C LEU A 143 -13.95 4.04 -1.33
N ASP A 144 -13.59 2.79 -1.56
CA ASP A 144 -14.39 1.65 -1.11
C ASP A 144 -13.48 0.46 -0.81
N THR A 145 -13.46 0.02 0.44
CA THR A 145 -12.71 -1.17 0.85
C THR A 145 -13.56 -2.43 0.77
N GLY A 146 -14.88 -2.32 0.58
CA GLY A 146 -15.90 -3.35 0.74
C GLY A 146 -16.55 -3.37 2.13
N THR A 147 -15.89 -2.78 3.14
CA THR A 147 -16.37 -2.69 4.53
C THR A 147 -16.51 -1.25 5.01
N ALA A 148 -15.81 -0.31 4.37
CA ALA A 148 -15.94 1.12 4.59
C ALA A 148 -15.91 1.89 3.27
N VAL A 149 -16.65 3.01 3.23
CA VAL A 149 -16.71 3.91 2.09
C VAL A 149 -16.24 5.30 2.53
N GLY A 150 -15.35 5.89 1.73
CA GLY A 150 -14.92 7.27 1.86
C GLY A 150 -15.37 8.08 0.65
N THR A 151 -15.74 9.35 0.84
CA THR A 151 -16.05 10.24 -0.27
C THR A 151 -15.52 11.63 -0.03
N PHE A 152 -14.76 12.16 -0.99
CA PHE A 152 -14.36 13.56 -1.02
C PHE A 152 -15.09 14.28 -2.15
N GLN A 153 -15.94 15.23 -1.77
CA GLN A 153 -16.77 15.97 -2.70
C GLN A 153 -15.91 16.97 -3.48
N ALA A 154 -16.18 17.12 -4.78
CA ALA A 154 -15.67 18.27 -5.52
C ALA A 154 -16.34 19.57 -5.00
N PRO A 155 -15.65 20.72 -5.05
CA PRO A 155 -14.28 20.90 -5.53
C PRO A 155 -13.22 20.42 -4.54
N TRP A 156 -12.12 19.89 -5.09
CA TRP A 156 -10.92 19.53 -4.33
C TRP A 156 -9.67 19.88 -5.13
N LYS A 157 -8.54 19.99 -4.43
CA LYS A 157 -7.24 20.34 -5.01
C LYS A 157 -6.17 19.41 -4.46
N ALA A 158 -5.24 18.99 -5.32
CA ALA A 158 -4.05 18.29 -4.90
C ALA A 158 -2.81 18.94 -5.51
N ALA A 159 -1.79 19.16 -4.68
CA ALA A 159 -0.47 19.60 -5.11
C ALA A 159 0.54 18.55 -4.61
N GLY A 160 1.39 18.05 -5.51
CA GLY A 160 2.28 16.94 -5.22
C GLY A 160 3.70 17.18 -5.72
N MET A 161 4.67 16.80 -4.90
CA MET A 161 6.06 16.62 -5.30
C MET A 161 6.32 15.12 -5.50
N LEU A 162 6.66 14.73 -6.73
CA LEU A 162 7.01 13.34 -7.07
C LEU A 162 8.50 13.27 -7.37
N ALA A 163 9.15 12.16 -7.01
CA ALA A 163 10.56 11.95 -7.32
C ALA A 163 10.88 10.45 -7.43
N PRO A 164 11.93 10.08 -8.18
CA PRO A 164 12.49 8.74 -8.06
C PRO A 164 13.00 8.48 -6.63
N GLY A 165 12.88 7.23 -6.20
CA GLY A 165 13.54 6.65 -5.03
C GLY A 165 14.72 5.78 -5.44
N GLU A 166 15.04 4.77 -4.63
CA GLU A 166 16.00 3.72 -5.00
C GLU A 166 15.34 2.74 -5.98
N ASP A 167 16.04 2.35 -7.04
CA ASP A 167 15.57 1.38 -8.04
C ASP A 167 14.13 1.66 -8.54
N ASP A 168 13.21 0.72 -8.32
CA ASP A 168 11.81 0.77 -8.73
C ASP A 168 10.92 1.55 -7.74
N GLN A 169 11.50 2.41 -6.91
CA GLN A 169 10.73 3.22 -5.97
C GLN A 169 10.32 4.56 -6.54
N ARG A 170 9.13 5.03 -6.15
CA ARG A 170 8.67 6.41 -6.34
C ARG A 170 8.29 7.04 -5.01
N ARG A 171 8.82 8.23 -4.78
CA ARG A 171 8.51 9.04 -3.61
C ARG A 171 7.44 10.06 -3.96
N PHE A 172 6.53 10.29 -3.04
CA PHE A 172 5.46 11.28 -3.19
C PHE A 172 5.29 12.09 -1.91
N ASP A 173 4.91 13.34 -2.08
CA ASP A 173 4.55 14.26 -1.01
C ASP A 173 3.39 15.12 -1.52
N ILE A 174 2.18 14.79 -1.09
CA ILE A 174 0.92 15.33 -1.62
C ILE A 174 0.24 16.11 -0.51
N ARG A 175 -0.06 17.38 -0.80
CA ARG A 175 -1.05 18.15 -0.06
C ARG A 175 -2.39 18.01 -0.77
N PHE A 176 -3.40 17.58 -0.03
CA PHE A 176 -4.77 17.44 -0.51
C PHE A 176 -5.69 18.39 0.26
N ASP A 177 -6.30 19.33 -0.45
CA ASP A 177 -7.25 20.30 0.09
C ASP A 177 -8.67 19.93 -0.38
N PHE A 178 -9.62 19.83 0.55
CA PHE A 178 -10.98 19.35 0.29
C PHE A 178 -11.98 20.02 1.24
N SER A 179 -13.28 19.79 1.00
CA SER A 179 -14.34 20.30 1.87
C SER A 179 -15.00 19.17 2.67
N VAL A 180 -15.24 19.41 3.96
CA VAL A 180 -15.99 18.53 4.85
C VAL A 180 -17.34 19.17 5.15
N VAL A 181 -18.44 18.44 4.95
CA VAL A 181 -19.77 18.92 5.32
C VAL A 181 -20.01 18.63 6.80
N THR A 182 -20.21 19.69 7.58
CA THR A 182 -20.54 19.60 9.01
C THR A 182 -21.96 20.11 9.24
N GLY A 183 -22.49 19.94 10.46
CA GLY A 183 -23.76 20.56 10.86
C GLY A 183 -23.76 22.10 10.76
N LEU A 184 -22.58 22.72 10.66
CA LEU A 184 -22.37 24.17 10.50
C LEU A 184 -22.13 24.59 9.04
N GLY A 185 -22.20 23.65 8.09
CA GLY A 185 -21.93 23.88 6.67
C GLY A 185 -20.61 23.26 6.20
N ALA A 186 -20.23 23.57 4.96
CA ALA A 186 -18.99 23.09 4.35
C ALA A 186 -17.77 23.84 4.91
N GLN A 187 -16.84 23.11 5.50
CA GLN A 187 -15.58 23.63 6.02
C GLN A 187 -14.42 23.15 5.15
N GLN A 188 -13.45 24.04 4.90
CA GLN A 188 -12.22 23.65 4.21
C GLN A 188 -11.35 22.85 5.18
N ALA A 189 -10.83 21.74 4.68
CA ALA A 189 -9.89 20.87 5.36
C ALA A 189 -8.71 20.56 4.45
N SER A 190 -7.62 20.09 5.04
CA SER A 190 -6.48 19.60 4.27
C SER A 190 -5.83 18.43 4.98
N MET A 191 -5.13 17.61 4.21
CA MET A 191 -4.25 16.58 4.74
C MET A 191 -2.98 16.50 3.90
N ARG A 192 -1.92 15.97 4.49
CA ARG A 192 -0.67 15.67 3.78
C ARG A 192 -0.45 14.17 3.77
N LEU A 193 -0.27 13.61 2.58
CA LEU A 193 0.10 12.21 2.35
C LEU A 193 1.53 12.19 1.81
N LYS A 194 2.45 11.64 2.57
CA LYS A 194 3.85 11.54 2.17
C LYS A 194 4.28 10.09 2.22
N GLY A 195 5.01 9.62 1.23
CA GLY A 195 5.38 8.22 1.21
C GLY A 195 6.33 7.79 0.12
N LYS A 196 6.52 6.48 0.06
CA LYS A 196 7.32 5.77 -0.93
C LYS A 196 6.53 4.55 -1.40
N ALA A 197 6.42 4.38 -2.70
CA ALA A 197 5.84 3.20 -3.34
C ALA A 197 6.97 2.41 -4.01
N ASP A 198 7.07 1.13 -3.69
CA ASP A 198 8.04 0.19 -4.26
C ASP A 198 7.34 -0.72 -5.27
N TYR A 199 7.80 -0.67 -6.51
CA TYR A 199 7.24 -1.46 -7.61
C TYR A 199 8.07 -2.71 -7.93
N ALA A 200 9.20 -2.92 -7.25
CA ALA A 200 9.91 -4.18 -7.33
C ALA A 200 9.08 -5.29 -6.67
N ASN A 201 9.29 -6.53 -7.10
CA ASN A 201 8.72 -7.70 -6.40
C ASN A 201 9.44 -7.88 -5.07
N ALA A 202 8.90 -7.30 -4.01
CA ALA A 202 9.39 -7.50 -2.65
C ALA A 202 8.87 -8.83 -2.09
N GLU A 203 9.70 -9.50 -1.30
CA GLU A 203 9.25 -10.66 -0.53
C GLU A 203 8.20 -10.23 0.50
N PHE A 204 7.10 -10.98 0.58
CA PHE A 204 6.04 -10.70 1.54
C PHE A 204 6.53 -10.99 2.97
N PRO A 205 6.40 -10.07 3.94
CA PRO A 205 7.10 -10.20 5.23
C PRO A 205 6.65 -11.37 6.12
N VAL A 206 5.46 -11.93 5.88
CA VAL A 206 4.91 -13.02 6.70
C VAL A 206 5.05 -14.35 5.96
N PRO A 207 5.89 -15.28 6.45
CA PRO A 207 6.08 -16.57 5.79
C PRO A 207 4.82 -17.42 5.87
N ALA A 208 4.64 -18.33 4.90
CA ALA A 208 3.50 -19.25 4.91
C ALA A 208 3.49 -20.18 6.14
N THR A 209 4.63 -20.43 6.76
CA THR A 209 4.76 -21.23 7.98
C THR A 209 4.46 -20.46 9.27
N GLU A 210 4.06 -19.19 9.20
CA GLU A 210 3.73 -18.39 10.39
C GLU A 210 2.61 -19.06 11.20
N PRO A 211 2.82 -19.35 12.50
CA PRO A 211 1.80 -19.95 13.36
C PRO A 211 0.60 -19.02 13.60
N LEU A 212 -0.61 -19.54 13.50
CA LEU A 212 -1.84 -18.76 13.73
C LEU A 212 -2.06 -18.40 15.20
N GLU A 213 -1.54 -19.20 16.14
CA GLU A 213 -1.63 -18.91 17.59
C GLU A 213 -1.01 -17.57 18.01
N ARG A 214 -0.18 -16.97 17.16
CA ARG A 214 0.44 -15.65 17.36
C ARG A 214 -0.45 -14.48 16.94
N TRP A 215 -1.62 -14.78 16.41
CA TRP A 215 -2.56 -13.82 15.84
C TRP A 215 -3.93 -14.00 16.48
N ASN A 216 -4.64 -12.89 16.63
CA ASN A 216 -6.09 -12.96 16.76
C ASN A 216 -6.71 -13.10 15.38
N LEU A 217 -7.78 -13.87 15.26
CA LEU A 217 -8.49 -14.11 14.01
C LEU A 217 -9.89 -13.50 14.06
N ALA A 218 -10.17 -12.60 13.11
CA ALA A 218 -11.48 -12.06 12.80
C ALA A 218 -11.82 -12.33 11.32
N TRP A 219 -13.05 -11.98 10.93
CA TRP A 219 -13.58 -12.24 9.60
C TRP A 219 -14.25 -10.98 9.07
N ARG A 220 -14.05 -10.69 7.77
CA ARG A 220 -14.76 -9.58 7.10
C ARG A 220 -16.25 -9.83 7.01
N ASP A 221 -16.62 -11.08 6.73
CA ASP A 221 -18.00 -11.55 6.81
C ASP A 221 -18.16 -12.39 8.10
N SER A 222 -19.05 -11.95 8.99
CA SER A 222 -19.32 -12.67 10.23
C SER A 222 -19.89 -14.07 10.02
N GLU A 223 -20.51 -14.31 8.86
CA GLU A 223 -21.13 -15.56 8.43
C GLU A 223 -20.24 -16.37 7.47
N ASP A 224 -18.95 -16.03 7.33
CA ASP A 224 -18.05 -16.73 6.41
C ASP A 224 -18.01 -18.25 6.73
N PRO A 225 -18.30 -19.13 5.75
CA PRO A 225 -18.40 -20.58 5.96
C PRO A 225 -17.08 -21.24 6.34
N ALA A 226 -15.93 -20.59 6.10
CA ALA A 226 -14.63 -21.11 6.50
C ALA A 226 -14.35 -20.95 8.00
N LYS A 227 -15.16 -20.16 8.72
CA LYS A 227 -14.95 -19.84 10.15
C LYS A 227 -14.90 -21.06 11.06
N GLU A 228 -15.80 -22.02 10.86
CA GLU A 228 -15.83 -23.23 11.68
C GLU A 228 -14.60 -24.11 11.45
N GLN A 229 -14.15 -24.21 10.20
CA GLN A 229 -13.00 -25.03 9.80
C GLN A 229 -11.66 -24.39 10.16
N ALA A 230 -11.63 -23.07 10.41
CA ALA A 230 -10.42 -22.35 10.74
C ALA A 230 -9.91 -22.61 12.16
N ALA A 231 -10.76 -23.12 13.06
CA ALA A 231 -10.44 -23.31 14.48
C ALA A 231 -9.28 -24.30 14.72
N ASP A 232 -9.10 -25.28 13.84
CA ASP A 232 -8.09 -26.34 13.96
C ASP A 232 -6.83 -26.09 13.10
N LEU A 233 -6.69 -24.91 12.51
CA LEU A 233 -5.55 -24.59 11.66
C LEU A 233 -4.35 -24.12 12.48
N GLU A 234 -3.16 -24.59 12.11
CA GLU A 234 -1.91 -24.32 12.81
C GLU A 234 -1.17 -23.10 12.24
N ASN A 235 -1.23 -22.89 10.91
CA ASN A 235 -0.40 -21.89 10.23
C ASN A 235 -1.09 -21.22 9.03
N LEU A 236 -0.48 -20.13 8.57
CA LEU A 236 -0.99 -19.29 7.49
C LEU A 236 -1.16 -20.03 6.15
N GLN A 237 -0.30 -21.01 5.84
CA GLN A 237 -0.44 -21.82 4.63
C GLN A 237 -1.74 -22.63 4.62
N GLN A 238 -2.10 -23.22 5.76
CA GLN A 238 -3.35 -23.98 5.89
C GLN A 238 -4.57 -23.06 5.78
N LEU A 239 -4.51 -21.85 6.36
CA LEU A 239 -5.57 -20.85 6.24
C LEU A 239 -5.77 -20.41 4.78
N ARG A 240 -4.68 -20.05 4.07
CA ARG A 240 -4.75 -19.71 2.63
C ARG A 240 -5.37 -20.85 1.81
N LYS A 241 -4.97 -22.10 2.09
CA LYS A 241 -5.52 -23.28 1.39
C LYS A 241 -7.02 -23.42 1.64
N LEU A 242 -7.49 -23.27 2.87
CA LEU A 242 -8.91 -23.28 3.21
C LEU A 242 -9.67 -22.21 2.43
N LEU A 243 -9.18 -20.97 2.43
CA LEU A 243 -9.84 -19.82 1.78
C LEU A 243 -9.81 -19.88 0.25
N SER A 244 -8.79 -20.49 -0.34
CA SER A 244 -8.67 -20.70 -1.79
C SER A 244 -9.63 -21.74 -2.36
N THR A 245 -10.21 -22.57 -1.49
CA THR A 245 -11.23 -23.55 -1.89
C THR A 245 -12.53 -22.80 -2.14
N LYS A 246 -12.83 -22.53 -3.41
CA LYS A 246 -14.10 -21.91 -3.80
C LYS A 246 -15.26 -22.78 -3.29
N ASN A 247 -16.11 -22.20 -2.45
CA ASN A 247 -17.49 -22.69 -2.27
C ASN A 247 -18.32 -22.30 -3.50
#